data_AF-A0A962J1S7-F1
#
_entry.id   AF-A0A962J1S7-F1
#
_cell.length_a   1.000
_cell.length_b   1.000
_cell.length_c   1.000
_cell.angle_alpha   90.00
_cell.angle_beta   90.00
_cell.angle_gamma   90.00
#
_symmetry.space_group_name_H-M   'P 1'
#
loop_
_entity.id
_entity.type
_entity.pdbx_description
1 polymer ?
#
loop_
_entity_poly.entity_id
_entity_poly.type
_entity_poly.pdbx_seq_one_letter_code
_entity_poly.pdbx_strand_id
1 'polypeptide(L)'
;CRAPSPKSKAHWSHEAVYLAGKATGWFLLASEPEDKVFPLFQYYYHLLCQRVMRGERLEMPTQAALPEHIPQPLSGEENHARMLKLRMELGL
;
A
#
# COMPACT_ATOMS: atom_id res chain seq x y z
N CYS A 1 7.89 11.22 -4.40
CA CYS A 1 7.88 10.94 -2.95
C CYS A 1 8.83 9.79 -2.64
N ARG A 2 9.93 10.07 -1.93
CA ARG A 2 10.99 9.09 -1.61
C ARG A 2 10.84 8.42 -0.24
N ALA A 3 9.69 8.54 0.43
CA ALA A 3 9.45 7.92 1.73
C ALA A 3 9.67 6.38 1.70
N PRO A 4 10.16 5.75 2.79
CA PRO A 4 10.42 4.31 2.82
C PRO A 4 9.12 3.48 2.67
N SER A 5 9.26 2.25 2.18
CA SER A 5 8.16 1.28 2.14
C SER A 5 8.10 0.49 3.45
N PRO A 6 6.92 0.21 4.03
CA PRO A 6 5.60 0.64 3.57
C PRO A 6 5.31 2.10 3.93
N LYS A 7 4.68 2.85 3.00
CA LYS A 7 4.39 4.28 3.17
C LYS A 7 3.58 4.59 4.42
N SER A 8 2.75 3.67 4.90
CA SER A 8 1.96 3.82 6.13
C SER A 8 2.79 3.82 7.42
N LYS A 9 4.04 3.34 7.40
CA LYS A 9 4.96 3.34 8.55
C LYS A 9 5.94 4.52 8.56
N ALA A 10 5.94 5.34 7.50
CA ALA A 10 6.79 6.52 7.46
C ALA A 10 6.31 7.57 8.46
N HIS A 11 7.24 8.39 8.95
CA HIS A 11 6.93 9.51 9.83
C HIS A 11 6.33 10.67 9.02
N TRP A 12 5.00 10.73 8.98
CA TRP A 12 4.27 11.84 8.38
C TRP A 12 3.99 12.92 9.41
N SER A 13 4.08 14.19 9.00
CA SER A 13 3.76 15.32 9.88
C SER A 13 2.30 15.32 10.31
N HIS A 14 1.39 14.84 9.45
CA HIS A 14 -0.02 14.66 9.76
C HIS A 14 -0.64 13.60 8.85
N GLU A 15 -1.71 12.95 9.31
CA GLU A 15 -2.51 11.97 8.55
C GLU A 15 -2.98 12.52 7.19
N ALA A 16 -3.30 13.81 7.11
CA ALA A 16 -3.69 14.48 5.87
C ALA A 16 -2.61 14.38 4.78
N VAL A 17 -1.32 14.43 5.15
CA VAL A 17 -0.20 14.30 4.21
C VAL A 17 -0.15 12.88 3.63
N TYR A 18 -0.31 11.87 4.50
CA TYR A 18 -0.36 10.48 4.06
C TYR A 18 -1.57 10.23 3.15
N LEU A 19 -2.76 10.66 3.56
CA LEU A 19 -3.98 10.44 2.81
C LEU A 19 -3.99 11.20 1.48
N ALA A 20 -3.47 12.43 1.45
CA ALA A 20 -3.31 13.19 0.21
C ALA A 20 -2.36 12.46 -0.75
N GLY A 21 -1.25 11.93 -0.24
CA GLY A 21 -0.30 11.20 -1.07
C GLY A 21 -0.85 9.86 -1.56
N LYS A 22 -1.66 9.17 -0.75
CA LYS A 22 -2.40 7.97 -1.15
C LYS A 22 -3.42 8.30 -2.26
N ALA A 23 -4.18 9.39 -2.12
CA ALA A 23 -5.16 9.83 -3.11
C ALA A 23 -4.54 10.29 -4.43
N THR A 24 -3.37 10.94 -4.35
CA THR A 24 -2.56 11.33 -5.53
C THR A 24 -1.95 10.12 -6.23
N GLY A 25 -1.61 9.09 -5.46
CA GLY A 25 -0.95 7.88 -5.94
C GLY A 25 0.54 7.92 -5.68
N TRP A 26 1.03 6.96 -4.88
CA TRP A 26 2.44 6.90 -4.50
C TRP A 26 3.39 6.67 -5.67
N PHE A 27 2.95 5.92 -6.69
CA PHE A 27 3.71 5.71 -7.91
C PHE A 27 3.86 7.02 -8.68
N LEU A 28 2.76 7.73 -8.94
CA LEU A 28 2.75 9.02 -9.64
C LEU A 28 3.65 10.04 -8.94
N LEU A 29 3.52 10.15 -7.62
CA LEU A 29 4.39 11.01 -6.82
C LEU A 29 5.86 10.64 -6.93
N ALA A 30 6.20 9.37 -7.18
CA ALA A 30 7.57 8.90 -7.30
C ALA A 30 8.14 8.98 -8.72
N SER A 31 7.29 8.90 -9.75
CA SER A 31 7.68 8.83 -11.16
C SER A 31 7.67 10.18 -11.88
N GLU A 32 6.71 11.06 -11.55
CA GLU A 32 6.52 12.34 -12.25
C GLU A 32 7.30 13.49 -11.60
N PRO A 33 7.66 14.52 -12.37
CA PRO A 33 8.27 15.74 -11.84
C PRO A 33 7.27 16.53 -10.97
N GLU A 34 7.83 17.31 -10.04
CA GLU A 34 7.07 18.00 -9.00
C GLU A 34 6.04 18.99 -9.57
N ASP A 35 6.41 19.75 -10.59
CA ASP A 35 5.55 20.72 -11.27
C ASP A 35 4.23 20.13 -11.79
N LYS A 36 4.25 18.87 -12.24
CA LYS A 36 3.07 18.16 -12.74
C LYS A 36 2.23 17.54 -11.62
N VAL A 37 2.88 16.94 -10.61
CA VAL A 37 2.18 16.15 -9.59
C VAL A 37 1.78 16.97 -8.36
N PHE A 38 2.50 18.06 -8.06
CA PHE A 38 2.25 18.89 -6.89
C PHE A 38 0.87 19.56 -6.89
N PRO A 39 0.35 20.13 -8.00
CA PRO A 39 -1.00 20.71 -8.01
C PRO A 39 -2.09 19.68 -7.64
N LEU A 40 -1.94 18.43 -8.11
CA LEU A 40 -2.86 17.35 -7.79
C LEU A 40 -2.76 16.95 -6.30
N PHE A 41 -1.54 16.83 -5.77
CA PHE A 41 -1.32 16.58 -4.35
C PHE A 41 -1.93 17.69 -3.48
N GLN A 42 -1.68 18.95 -3.84
CA GLN A 42 -2.17 20.12 -3.13
C GLN A 42 -3.70 20.17 -3.10
N TYR A 43 -4.36 19.83 -4.21
CA TYR A 43 -5.81 19.73 -4.28
C TYR A 43 -6.36 18.73 -3.25
N TYR A 44 -5.83 17.50 -3.22
CA TYR A 44 -6.27 16.49 -2.25
C TYR A 44 -5.95 16.88 -0.81
N TYR A 45 -4.79 17.46 -0.56
CA TYR A 45 -4.41 17.95 0.75
C TYR A 45 -5.38 19.03 1.25
N HIS A 46 -5.70 20.01 0.40
CA HIS A 46 -6.64 21.07 0.76
C HIS A 46 -8.05 20.53 1.05
N LEU A 47 -8.53 19.57 0.23
CA LEU A 47 -9.81 18.91 0.47
C LEU A 47 -9.85 18.20 1.83
N LEU A 48 -8.77 17.52 2.21
CA LEU A 48 -8.65 16.85 3.51
C LEU A 48 -8.60 17.86 4.65
N CYS A 49 -7.88 18.98 4.50
CA CYS A 49 -7.89 20.06 5.49
C CYS A 49 -9.30 20.62 5.69
N GLN A 50 -10.06 20.86 4.61
CA GLN A 50 -11.44 21.34 4.72
C GLN A 50 -12.34 20.35 5.48
N ARG A 51 -12.18 19.05 5.27
CA ARG A 51 -12.91 18.01 6.01
C ARG A 51 -12.59 18.05 7.51
N VAL A 52 -11.30 18.14 7.85
CA VAL A 52 -10.85 18.27 9.24
C VAL A 52 -11.42 19.53 9.89
N MET A 53 -11.43 20.66 9.17
CA MET A 53 -12.02 21.92 9.65
C MET A 53 -13.53 21.81 9.89
N ARG A 54 -14.23 20.90 9.20
CA ARG A 54 -15.65 20.59 9.46
C ARG A 54 -15.87 19.62 10.62
N GLY A 55 -14.79 19.14 11.26
CA GLY A 55 -14.83 18.22 12.39
C GLY A 55 -14.72 16.74 12.00
N GLU A 56 -14.45 16.42 10.72
CA GLU A 56 -14.18 15.04 10.32
C GLU A 56 -12.82 14.59 10.87
N ARG A 57 -12.73 13.34 11.33
CA ARG A 57 -11.46 12.72 11.73
C ARG A 57 -10.89 11.94 10.55
N LEU A 58 -9.60 12.14 10.31
CA LEU A 58 -8.88 11.37 9.30
C LEU A 58 -8.36 10.10 9.95
N GLU A 59 -8.72 8.95 9.42
CA GLU A 59 -8.22 7.67 9.93
C GLU A 59 -7.13 7.12 9.01
N MET A 60 -5.94 6.90 9.56
CA MET A 60 -4.91 6.17 8.85
C MET A 60 -5.23 4.67 8.87
N PRO A 61 -5.02 3.96 7.74
CA PRO A 61 -5.22 2.53 7.71
C PRO A 61 -4.24 1.86 8.67
N THR A 62 -4.77 1.24 9.73
CA THR A 62 -4.00 0.37 10.59
C THR A 62 -3.57 -0.83 9.75
N GLN A 63 -2.27 -1.09 9.64
CA GLN A 63 -1.83 -2.31 8.99
C GLN A 63 -2.38 -3.49 9.81
N ALA A 64 -3.19 -4.34 9.20
CA ALA A 64 -3.47 -5.65 9.77
C ALA A 64 -2.11 -6.29 10.06
N ALA A 65 -1.92 -6.79 11.28
CA ALA A 65 -0.74 -7.56 11.61
C ALA A 65 -0.60 -8.67 10.56
N LEU A 66 0.63 -8.89 10.07
CA LEU A 66 0.88 -10.09 9.28
C LEU A 66 0.43 -11.28 10.14
N PRO A 67 -0.27 -12.27 9.56
CA PRO A 67 -0.54 -13.50 10.29
C PRO A 67 0.78 -14.00 10.86
N GLU A 68 0.80 -14.38 12.15
CA GLU A 68 2.01 -14.95 12.78
C GLU A 68 2.54 -16.18 12.04
N HIS A 69 1.68 -16.81 11.23
CA HIS A 69 2.03 -17.98 10.45
C HIS A 69 2.92 -17.63 9.26
N ILE A 70 4.22 -17.75 9.46
CA ILE A 70 5.21 -17.83 8.39
C ILE A 70 4.92 -19.12 7.61
N PRO A 71 4.56 -19.05 6.31
CA PRO A 71 4.34 -20.27 5.53
C PRO A 71 5.65 -21.04 5.47
N GLN A 72 5.65 -22.28 6.00
CA GLN A 72 6.75 -23.20 5.78
C GLN A 72 6.75 -23.60 4.29
N PRO A 73 7.82 -23.29 3.54
CA PRO A 73 7.92 -23.77 2.18
C PRO A 73 7.98 -25.30 2.21
N LEU A 74 7.23 -25.94 1.31
CA LEU A 74 7.35 -27.38 1.10
C LEU A 74 8.79 -27.70 0.65
N SER A 75 9.28 -28.86 1.05
CA SER A 75 10.53 -29.38 0.50
C SER A 75 10.40 -29.59 -1.02
N GLY A 76 11.53 -29.67 -1.72
CA GLY A 76 11.54 -29.86 -3.17
C GLY A 76 10.81 -31.13 -3.61
N GLU A 77 10.97 -32.21 -2.84
CA GLU A 77 10.33 -33.50 -3.09
C GLU A 77 8.80 -33.43 -2.91
N GLU A 78 8.34 -32.80 -1.83
CA GLU A 78 6.90 -32.63 -1.54
C GLU A 78 6.22 -31.73 -2.58
N ASN A 79 6.90 -30.68 -3.04
CA ASN A 79 6.42 -29.85 -4.15
C ASN A 79 6.26 -30.67 -5.42
N HIS A 80 7.25 -31.48 -5.78
CA HIS A 80 7.21 -32.30 -6.98
C HIS A 80 6.08 -33.33 -6.92
N ALA A 81 5.90 -34.00 -5.78
CA ALA A 81 4.81 -34.97 -5.57
C ALA A 81 3.42 -34.31 -5.70
N ARG A 82 3.23 -33.11 -5.14
CA ARG A 82 1.97 -32.35 -5.29
C ARG A 82 1.73 -31.90 -6.73
N MET A 83 2.77 -31.47 -7.44
CA MET A 83 2.67 -31.10 -8.85
C MET A 83 2.31 -32.28 -9.75
N LEU A 84 2.88 -33.46 -9.50
CA LEU A 84 2.51 -34.68 -10.21
C LEU A 84 1.05 -35.06 -9.97
N LYS A 85 0.60 -35.02 -8.71
CA LYS A 85 -0.79 -35.27 -8.34
C LYS A 85 -1.74 -34.30 -9.06
N LEU A 86 -1.39 -33.02 -9.08
CA LEU A 86 -2.18 -31.99 -9.76
C LEU A 86 -2.26 -32.22 -11.28
N ARG A 87 -1.16 -32.65 -11.91
CA ARG A 87 -1.16 -33.01 -13.34
C ARG A 87 -2.10 -34.17 -13.63
N MET A 88 -2.06 -35.21 -12.79
CA MET A 88 -2.96 -36.36 -12.90
C MET A 88 -4.44 -35.97 -12.74
N GLU A 89 -4.76 -35.11 -11.77
CA GLU A 89 -6.13 -34.63 -11.54
C GLU A 89 -6.66 -33.76 -12.69
N LEU A 90 -5.78 -33.03 -13.38
CA LEU A 90 -6.12 -32.18 -14.52
C LEU A 90 -6.03 -32.91 -15.87
N GLY A 91 -5.63 -34.19 -15.89
CA GLY A 91 -5.49 -34.99 -17.10
C GLY A 91 -4.37 -34.54 -18.04
N LEU A 92 -3.31 -33.95 -17.49
CA LEU A 92 -2.12 -33.43 -18.20
C LEU A 92 -0.92 -34.39 -18.08
#